data_AF-A0A7Y2EFH6-F1
#
_entry.id   AF-A0A7Y2EFH6-F1
#
_cell.length_a   1.000
_cell.length_b   1.000
_cell.length_c   1.000
_cell.angle_alpha   90.00
_cell.angle_beta   90.00
_cell.angle_gamma   90.00
#
_symmetry.space_group_name_H-M   'P 1'
#
loop_
_entity.id
_entity.type
_entity.pdbx_description
1 polymer ?
#
loop_
_entity_poly.entity_id
_entity_poly.type
_entity_poly.pdbx_seq_one_letter_code
_entity_poly.pdbx_strand_id
1 'polypeptide(L)'
;MSSPKSVSGNDAEVNCAILPDRMPAMAREDMTPEQQNVADEIAAGPRGRVEGPYWPILRSPGFAGCIQNVGAYFRYECQLTRKINEMAALMAARWWSQQFVWDVHILQALEAGLARETATALAEGRRPENME
;
A
#
# COMPACT_ATOMS: atom_id res chain seq x y z
N MET A 1 -34.13 -24.30 31.78
CA MET A 1 -33.46 -23.01 32.00
C MET A 1 -31.98 -23.30 32.14
N SER A 2 -31.18 -23.02 31.10
CA SER A 2 -29.74 -23.27 31.11
C SER A 2 -29.03 -21.96 31.41
N SER A 3 -28.26 -21.90 32.50
CA SER A 3 -27.48 -20.73 32.88
C SER A 3 -26.37 -20.45 31.85
N PRO A 4 -26.01 -19.19 31.57
CA PRO A 4 -24.90 -18.89 30.67
C PRO A 4 -23.57 -19.26 31.35
N LYS A 5 -22.68 -19.93 30.62
CA LYS A 5 -21.29 -20.14 31.04
C LYS A 5 -20.55 -18.79 30.95
N SER A 6 -19.96 -18.36 32.06
CA SER A 6 -19.02 -17.24 32.08
C SER A 6 -17.74 -17.64 31.33
N VAL A 7 -17.48 -16.99 30.19
CA VAL A 7 -16.17 -17.05 29.54
C VAL A 7 -15.30 -15.99 30.22
N SER A 8 -14.38 -16.43 31.08
CA SER A 8 -13.33 -15.60 31.63
C SER A 8 -12.19 -15.51 30.61
N GLY A 9 -12.32 -14.57 29.66
CA GLY A 9 -11.22 -14.11 28.81
C GLY A 9 -10.68 -12.81 29.36
N ASN A 10 -9.36 -12.71 29.55
CA ASN A 10 -8.70 -11.47 29.94
C ASN A 10 -8.72 -10.50 28.74
N ASP A 11 -9.81 -9.76 28.58
CA ASP A 11 -9.95 -8.66 27.62
C ASP A 11 -9.12 -7.47 28.12
N ALA A 12 -7.79 -7.60 28.06
CA ALA A 12 -6.91 -6.45 28.24
C ALA A 12 -7.23 -5.47 27.10
N GLU A 13 -7.90 -4.37 27.44
CA GLU A 13 -8.25 -3.29 26.52
C GLU A 13 -6.98 -2.79 25.84
N VAL A 14 -6.80 -3.16 24.56
CA VAL A 14 -5.65 -2.73 23.76
C VAL A 14 -5.89 -1.28 23.36
N ASN A 15 -5.34 -0.35 24.13
CA ASN A 15 -5.33 1.06 23.79
C ASN A 15 -4.27 1.34 22.72
N CYS A 16 -4.67 1.34 21.44
CA CYS A 16 -3.84 1.81 20.34
C CYS A 16 -4.05 3.32 20.12
N ALA A 17 -3.03 4.13 20.40
CA ALA A 17 -3.03 5.55 20.03
C ALA A 17 -2.67 5.71 18.55
N ILE A 18 -3.55 6.33 17.75
CA ILE A 18 -3.22 6.73 16.38
C ILE A 18 -2.41 8.03 16.46
N LEU A 19 -1.13 7.95 16.09
CA LEU A 19 -0.27 9.13 16.01
C LEU A 19 -0.60 9.96 14.76
N PRO A 20 -0.43 11.29 14.82
CA PRO A 20 -0.59 12.14 13.64
C PRO A 20 0.42 11.74 12.54
N ASP A 21 0.03 11.95 11.28
CA ASP A 21 0.94 11.74 10.16
C ASP A 21 2.17 12.65 10.30
N ARG A 22 3.35 12.03 10.23
CA ARG A 22 4.64 12.71 10.36
C ARG A 22 4.89 13.68 9.20
N MET A 23 4.39 13.37 8.01
CA MET A 23 4.66 14.12 6.77
C MET A 23 3.39 14.28 5.93
N PRO A 24 2.42 15.06 6.42
CA PRO A 24 1.09 15.16 5.81
C PRO A 24 1.14 15.81 4.42
N ALA A 25 -0.02 15.78 3.76
CA ALA A 25 -0.26 16.49 2.52
C ALA A 25 0.11 17.98 2.63
N MET A 26 0.62 18.53 1.53
CA MET A 26 0.96 19.95 1.42
C MET A 26 -0.12 20.66 0.62
N ALA A 27 -0.55 21.84 1.07
CA ALA A 27 -1.40 22.70 0.26
C ALA A 27 -0.62 23.17 -0.97
N ARG A 28 -1.31 23.42 -2.08
CA ARG A 28 -0.64 23.72 -3.37
C ARG A 28 0.12 25.04 -3.30
N GLU A 29 -0.42 26.01 -2.60
CA GLU A 29 0.16 27.32 -2.32
C GLU A 29 1.46 27.25 -1.50
N ASP A 30 1.66 26.18 -0.74
CA ASP A 30 2.87 25.96 0.07
C ASP A 30 3.98 25.21 -0.71
N MET A 31 3.70 24.77 -1.94
CA MET A 31 4.64 24.01 -2.77
C MET A 31 5.55 24.93 -3.58
N THR A 32 6.81 24.54 -3.74
CA THR A 32 7.70 25.17 -4.74
C THR A 32 7.20 24.90 -6.16
N PRO A 33 7.59 25.71 -7.17
CA PRO A 33 7.22 25.46 -8.56
C PRO A 33 7.57 24.04 -9.04
N GLU A 34 8.73 23.51 -8.66
CA GLU A 34 9.16 22.16 -9.03
C GLU A 34 8.28 21.08 -8.39
N GLN A 35 7.86 21.27 -7.15
CA GLN A 35 6.92 20.37 -6.47
C GLN A 35 5.54 20.41 -7.13
N GLN A 36 5.04 21.60 -7.48
CA GLN A 36 3.76 21.72 -8.19
C GLN A 36 3.81 21.00 -9.55
N ASN A 37 4.89 21.20 -10.32
CA ASN A 37 5.06 20.54 -11.61
C ASN A 37 5.03 19.00 -11.48
N VAL A 38 5.80 18.45 -10.54
CA VAL A 38 5.84 16.99 -10.32
C VAL A 38 4.50 16.46 -9.78
N ALA A 39 3.80 17.23 -8.94
CA ALA A 39 2.47 16.87 -8.47
C ALA A 39 1.45 16.82 -9.61
N ASP A 40 1.48 17.80 -10.52
CA ASP A 40 0.63 17.84 -11.71
C ASP A 40 0.95 16.67 -12.66
N GLU A 41 2.22 16.31 -12.86
CA GLU A 41 2.63 15.13 -13.65
C GLU A 41 2.09 13.82 -13.05
N ILE A 42 2.21 13.64 -11.73
CA ILE A 42 1.67 12.47 -11.03
C ILE A 42 0.15 12.39 -11.19
N ALA A 43 -0.54 13.52 -11.07
CA ALA A 43 -1.99 13.59 -11.17
C ALA A 43 -2.50 13.39 -12.61
N ALA A 44 -1.77 13.87 -13.62
CA ALA A 44 -2.09 13.67 -15.03
C ALA A 44 -1.83 12.23 -15.50
N GLY A 45 -0.93 11.51 -14.82
CA GLY A 45 -0.63 10.11 -15.11
C GLY A 45 -1.73 9.13 -14.64
N PRO A 46 -1.55 7.83 -14.89
CA PRO A 46 -2.52 6.78 -14.53
C PRO A 46 -2.75 6.60 -13.01
N ARG A 47 -2.02 7.32 -12.17
CA ARG A 47 -2.26 7.41 -10.72
C ARG A 47 -3.41 8.37 -10.37
N GLY A 48 -3.67 9.39 -11.19
CA GLY A 48 -4.78 10.32 -11.03
C GLY A 48 -4.65 11.37 -9.93
N ARG A 49 -3.81 11.16 -8.90
CA ARG A 49 -3.55 12.13 -7.82
C ARG A 49 -2.25 11.83 -7.06
N VAL A 50 -1.77 12.83 -6.32
CA VAL A 50 -0.75 12.65 -5.28
C VAL A 50 -1.40 12.05 -4.04
N GLU A 51 -0.91 10.89 -3.58
CA GLU A 51 -1.44 10.22 -2.40
C GLU A 51 -0.41 9.34 -1.67
N GLY A 52 -0.73 9.01 -0.42
CA GLY A 52 0.06 8.10 0.41
C GLY A 52 1.54 8.50 0.46
N PRO A 53 2.47 7.60 0.10
CA PRO A 53 3.90 7.86 0.20
C PRO A 53 4.39 8.95 -0.76
N TYR A 54 3.58 9.38 -1.74
CA TYR A 54 3.97 10.49 -2.61
C TYR A 54 4.02 11.83 -1.88
N TRP A 55 3.29 12.01 -0.76
CA TRP A 55 3.39 13.23 0.04
C TRP A 55 4.78 13.46 0.65
N PRO A 56 5.38 12.50 1.37
CA PRO A 56 6.76 12.64 1.82
C PRO A 56 7.76 12.66 0.67
N ILE A 57 7.54 11.90 -0.40
CA ILE A 57 8.44 11.84 -1.58
C ILE A 57 8.48 13.19 -2.32
N LEU A 58 7.36 13.89 -2.45
CA LEU A 58 7.24 15.17 -3.16
C LEU A 58 8.16 16.27 -2.58
N ARG A 59 8.57 16.14 -1.32
CA ARG A 59 9.53 17.04 -0.69
C ARG A 59 10.93 16.96 -1.33
N SER A 60 11.21 15.95 -2.15
CA SER A 60 12.36 15.87 -3.05
C SER A 60 11.85 15.76 -4.50
N PRO A 61 11.60 16.88 -5.21
CA PRO A 61 10.91 16.86 -6.51
C PRO A 61 11.67 16.08 -7.59
N GLY A 62 13.00 16.18 -7.62
CA GLY A 62 13.82 15.39 -8.55
C GLY A 62 13.68 13.87 -8.33
N PHE A 63 13.68 13.44 -7.06
CA PHE A 63 13.45 12.03 -6.72
C PHE A 63 12.02 11.60 -7.01
N ALA A 64 11.03 12.46 -6.72
CA ALA A 64 9.62 12.22 -6.97
C ALA A 64 9.33 11.95 -8.46
N GLY A 65 9.90 12.76 -9.36
CA GLY A 65 9.81 12.55 -10.80
C GLY A 65 10.43 11.22 -11.24
N CYS A 66 11.60 10.85 -10.71
CA CYS A 66 12.22 9.56 -11.03
C CYS A 66 11.38 8.36 -10.54
N ILE A 67 10.98 8.36 -9.27
CA ILE A 67 10.33 7.19 -8.65
C ILE A 67 8.89 6.99 -9.15
N GLN A 68 8.20 8.08 -9.52
CA GLN A 68 6.86 7.95 -10.12
C GLN A 68 6.92 7.25 -11.48
N ASN A 69 7.94 7.54 -12.30
CA ASN A 69 8.15 6.85 -13.58
C ASN A 69 8.50 5.37 -13.39
N VAL A 70 9.37 5.03 -12.44
CA VAL A 70 9.68 3.63 -12.12
C VAL A 70 8.42 2.86 -11.72
N GLY A 71 7.61 3.42 -10.83
CA GLY A 71 6.37 2.78 -10.42
C GLY A 71 5.32 2.71 -11.53
N ALA A 72 5.30 3.66 -12.46
CA ALA A 72 4.40 3.65 -13.61
C ALA A 72 4.75 2.50 -14.56
N TYR A 73 6.04 2.33 -14.85
CA TYR A 73 6.53 1.24 -15.68
C TYR A 73 6.07 -0.13 -15.14
N PHE A 74 6.32 -0.42 -13.86
CA PHE A 74 5.94 -1.71 -13.28
C PHE A 74 4.42 -1.95 -13.24
N ARG A 75 3.61 -0.90 -13.10
CA ARG A 75 2.16 -1.05 -13.02
C ARG A 75 1.48 -1.14 -14.38
N TYR A 76 1.98 -0.43 -15.38
CA TYR A 76 1.24 -0.18 -16.63
C TYR A 76 1.97 -0.62 -17.89
N GLU A 77 3.30 -0.75 -17.87
CA GLU A 77 4.11 -1.04 -19.07
C GLU A 77 4.86 -2.37 -18.99
N CYS A 78 5.09 -2.89 -17.79
CA CYS A 78 5.78 -4.15 -17.57
C CYS A 78 4.98 -5.32 -18.18
N GLN A 79 5.71 -6.27 -18.79
CA GLN A 79 5.13 -7.48 -19.41
C GLN A 79 4.52 -8.46 -18.40
N LEU A 80 4.85 -8.32 -17.12
CA LEU A 80 4.26 -9.14 -16.07
C LEU A 80 2.79 -8.78 -15.87
N THR A 81 1.97 -9.80 -15.69
CA THR A 81 0.54 -9.61 -15.43
C THR A 81 0.32 -8.85 -14.11
N ARG A 82 -0.80 -8.12 -14.01
CA ARG A 82 -1.21 -7.44 -12.77
C ARG A 82 -1.18 -8.40 -11.57
N LYS A 83 -1.62 -9.66 -11.75
CA LYS A 83 -1.58 -10.72 -10.71
C LYS A 83 -0.18 -10.89 -10.12
N ILE A 84 0.84 -10.98 -10.96
CA ILE A 84 2.23 -11.18 -10.55
C ILE A 84 2.79 -9.92 -9.88
N ASN A 85 2.53 -8.74 -10.46
CA ASN A 85 3.01 -7.48 -9.91
C ASN A 85 2.46 -7.20 -8.51
N GLU A 86 1.16 -7.42 -8.32
CA GLU A 86 0.50 -7.25 -7.03
C GLU A 86 0.97 -8.31 -6.01
N MET A 87 1.18 -9.56 -6.44
CA MET A 87 1.77 -10.58 -5.57
C MET A 87 3.18 -10.20 -5.10
N ALA A 88 4.03 -9.68 -5.99
CA ALA A 88 5.37 -9.21 -5.62
C ALA A 88 5.30 -8.02 -4.64
N ALA A 89 4.36 -7.10 -4.83
CA ALA A 89 4.12 -6.01 -3.89
C ALA A 89 3.70 -6.52 -2.50
N LEU A 90 2.81 -7.52 -2.43
CA LEU A 90 2.39 -8.15 -1.17
C LEU A 90 3.55 -8.87 -0.47
N MET A 91 4.40 -9.57 -1.23
CA MET A 91 5.60 -10.21 -0.68
C MET A 91 6.55 -9.18 -0.05
N ALA A 92 6.82 -8.07 -0.75
CA ALA A 92 7.64 -6.99 -0.22
C ALA A 92 6.99 -6.31 1.00
N ALA A 93 5.68 -6.07 0.94
CA ALA A 93 4.92 -5.48 2.03
C ALA A 93 4.98 -6.35 3.30
N ARG A 94 4.79 -7.67 3.16
CA ARG A 94 4.92 -8.59 4.29
C ARG A 94 6.35 -8.59 4.83
N TRP A 95 7.35 -8.69 3.97
CA TRP A 95 8.75 -8.78 4.37
C TRP A 95 9.18 -7.59 5.23
N TRP A 96 8.78 -6.39 4.83
CA TRP A 96 9.10 -5.14 5.53
C TRP A 96 8.03 -4.70 6.54
N SER A 97 7.02 -5.53 6.78
CA SER A 97 5.85 -5.21 7.63
C SER A 97 5.21 -3.85 7.29
N GLN A 98 5.06 -3.56 5.99
CA GLN A 98 4.48 -2.30 5.48
C GLN A 98 2.96 -2.42 5.35
N GLN A 99 2.22 -1.95 6.35
CA GLN A 99 0.75 -2.06 6.38
C GLN A 99 0.08 -1.28 5.25
N PHE A 100 0.52 -0.03 5.00
CA PHE A 100 -0.07 0.77 3.92
C PHE A 100 0.05 0.10 2.55
N VAL A 101 1.24 -0.43 2.23
CA VAL A 101 1.47 -1.14 0.96
C VAL A 101 0.60 -2.39 0.91
N TRP A 102 0.53 -3.15 2.01
CA TRP A 102 -0.32 -4.33 2.08
C TRP A 102 -1.79 -3.99 1.78
N ASP A 103 -2.35 -2.99 2.47
CA ASP A 103 -3.77 -2.63 2.38
C ASP A 103 -4.17 -2.10 1.00
N VAL A 104 -3.30 -1.32 0.36
CA VAL A 104 -3.54 -0.82 -0.99
C VAL A 104 -3.47 -1.94 -2.03
N HIS A 105 -2.52 -2.86 -1.88
CA HIS A 105 -2.21 -3.86 -2.90
C HIS A 105 -3.06 -5.14 -2.76
N ILE A 106 -3.55 -5.49 -1.57
CA ILE A 106 -4.34 -6.73 -1.38
C ILE A 106 -5.63 -6.73 -2.20
N LEU A 107 -6.35 -5.61 -2.25
CA LEU A 107 -7.58 -5.51 -3.04
C LEU A 107 -7.29 -5.64 -4.54
N GLN A 108 -6.22 -5.00 -5.01
CA GLN A 108 -5.78 -5.06 -6.41
C GLN A 108 -5.32 -6.46 -6.80
N ALA A 109 -4.62 -7.16 -5.91
CA ALA A 109 -4.20 -8.54 -6.12
C ALA A 109 -5.40 -9.48 -6.31
N LEU A 110 -6.39 -9.38 -5.43
CA LEU A 110 -7.61 -10.19 -5.50
C LEU A 110 -8.41 -9.87 -6.78
N GLU A 111 -8.55 -8.60 -7.14
CA GLU A 111 -9.20 -8.17 -8.39
C GLU A 111 -8.43 -8.65 -9.63
N ALA A 112 -7.10 -8.79 -9.53
CA ALA A 112 -6.26 -9.35 -10.58
C ALA A 112 -6.32 -10.90 -10.65
N GLY A 113 -7.10 -11.55 -9.80
CA GLY A 113 -7.28 -13.00 -9.78
C GLY A 113 -6.27 -13.76 -8.92
N LEU A 114 -5.58 -13.10 -7.98
CA LEU A 114 -4.80 -13.82 -6.98
C LEU A 114 -5.74 -14.59 -6.04
N ALA A 115 -5.46 -15.88 -5.84
CA ALA A 115 -6.23 -16.70 -4.91
C ALA A 115 -6.15 -16.15 -3.48
N ARG A 116 -7.27 -16.17 -2.74
CA ARG A 116 -7.34 -15.65 -1.37
C ARG A 116 -6.43 -16.44 -0.43
N GLU A 117 -6.30 -17.74 -0.67
CA GLU A 117 -5.47 -18.67 0.07
C GLU A 117 -3.98 -18.30 -0.09
N THR A 118 -3.57 -17.94 -1.31
CA THR A 118 -2.22 -17.42 -1.59
C THR A 118 -1.97 -16.13 -0.85
N ALA A 119 -2.90 -15.17 -0.89
CA ALA A 119 -2.75 -13.91 -0.19
C ALA A 119 -2.71 -14.09 1.34
N THR A 120 -3.48 -15.04 1.88
CA THR A 120 -3.47 -15.42 3.30
C THR A 120 -2.13 -16.03 3.70
N ALA A 121 -1.59 -16.96 2.91
CA ALA A 121 -0.27 -17.53 3.16
C ALA A 121 0.81 -16.44 3.18
N LEU A 122 0.77 -15.49 2.24
CA LEU A 122 1.66 -14.33 2.24
C LEU A 122 1.49 -13.48 3.50
N ALA A 123 0.25 -13.23 3.95
CA ALA A 123 -0.04 -12.46 5.15
C ALA A 123 0.57 -13.11 6.40
N GLU A 124 0.58 -14.44 6.45
CA GLU A 124 1.16 -15.25 7.52
C GLU A 124 2.69 -15.42 7.39
N GLY A 125 3.30 -14.93 6.31
CA GLY A 125 4.72 -15.14 6.02
C GLY A 125 5.06 -16.58 5.64
N ARG A 126 4.07 -17.37 5.19
CA ARG A 126 4.25 -18.74 4.72
C ARG A 126 4.37 -18.79 3.20
N ARG A 127 5.03 -19.84 2.70
CA ARG A 127 5.03 -20.15 1.27
C ARG A 127 3.63 -20.64 0.85
N PRO A 128 3.03 -20.10 -0.22
CA PRO A 128 1.76 -20.62 -0.74
C PRO A 128 1.92 -22.04 -1.30
N GLU A 129 0.94 -22.90 -1.04
CA GLU A 129 1.02 -24.34 -1.37
C GLU A 129 0.59 -24.67 -2.80
N ASN A 130 -0.34 -23.91 -3.37
CA ASN A 130 -0.90 -24.14 -4.72
C ASN A 130 -0.69 -22.91 -5.61
N MET A 131 0.55 -22.69 -6.05
CA MET A 131 0.87 -21.61 -7.00
C MET A 131 0.83 -22.15 -8.44
N GLU A 132 -0.16 -21.71 -9.21
CA GLU A 132 -0.22 -21.84 -10.68
C GLU A 132 0.09 -20.51 -11.39
#